data_AF-A0A1W1YMK7-F1
#
_entry.id   AF-A0A1W1YMK7-F1
#
_cell.length_a   1.000
_cell.length_b   1.000
_cell.length_c   1.000
_cell.angle_alpha   90.00
_cell.angle_beta   90.00
_cell.angle_gamma   90.00
#
_symmetry.space_group_name_H-M   'P 1'
#
loop_
_entity.id
_entity.type
_entity.pdbx_description
1 polymer ?
#
loop_
_entity_poly.entity_id
_entity_poly.type
_entity_poly.pdbx_seq_one_letter_code
_entity_poly.pdbx_strand_id
1 'polypeptide(L)'
;MSNYPKVLITDETLRDGLQIERAGVTVTEKLELLNRMVDSGIKRMVVGAFVNPKWSPQMGDTYELVKQIEPRPDVKFFSLALNDRGRQERKAFTPPLSEEELPATHIHLCGVFIQRNTNKTLEDQERSWRLPIDRAVALGLKESAIGLSSGFGSNWTGKVSHEARMTALQMQYDAWQQAGVTVRRVDMADPMAWNTPTEVAKDIREIHKRFPTIDLFHLHFHNARGLALLSLYEALKLLKPTDTLIADTAIGGIGGCPYCGNGQATGMVATEDLVHLLQTLEIQTDIDLDKLIETSHRLSEVLGRPLHSQVSFNGPLPTKDTLYSEDVPVVFTFKEAQHFRLGESVYEGNARPWIKEVK
;
A
#
# COMPACT_ATOMS: atom_id res chain seq x y z
N MET A 1 -25.92 7.91 -3.97
CA MET A 1 -24.89 6.90 -4.30
C MET A 1 -23.62 7.67 -4.57
N SER A 2 -22.49 7.29 -3.97
CA SER A 2 -21.22 7.98 -4.17
C SER A 2 -20.81 7.93 -5.66
N ASN A 3 -20.28 9.03 -6.18
CA ASN A 3 -19.74 9.09 -7.55
C ASN A 3 -18.34 8.47 -7.67
N TYR A 4 -17.80 7.91 -6.58
CA TYR A 4 -16.47 7.32 -6.49
C TYR A 4 -16.50 5.78 -6.60
N PRO A 5 -15.38 5.14 -6.98
CA PRO A 5 -15.25 3.67 -6.97
C PRO A 5 -15.32 3.13 -5.53
N LYS A 6 -15.51 1.81 -5.42
CA LYS A 6 -15.24 1.10 -4.16
C LYS A 6 -13.74 1.17 -3.87
N VAL A 7 -13.35 1.47 -2.63
CA VAL A 7 -11.94 1.50 -2.23
C VAL A 7 -11.63 0.37 -1.25
N LEU A 8 -10.59 -0.39 -1.54
CA LEU A 8 -10.00 -1.40 -0.67
C LEU A 8 -8.58 -0.96 -0.34
N ILE A 9 -8.23 -0.91 0.94
CA ILE A 9 -6.87 -0.63 1.38
C ILE A 9 -6.18 -1.96 1.66
N THR A 10 -5.01 -2.17 1.06
CA THR A 10 -4.09 -3.23 1.47
C THR A 10 -2.95 -2.58 2.24
N ASP A 11 -2.78 -2.97 3.50
CA ASP A 11 -1.64 -2.53 4.29
C ASP A 11 -0.40 -3.36 3.97
N GLU A 12 0.73 -2.68 3.82
CA GLU A 12 2.05 -3.24 3.50
C GLU A 12 3.07 -3.01 4.63
N THR A 13 2.61 -2.55 5.80
CA THR A 13 3.47 -2.11 6.91
C THR A 13 4.45 -3.20 7.33
N LEU A 14 3.99 -4.43 7.54
CA LEU A 14 4.85 -5.52 8.01
C LEU A 14 5.72 -6.14 6.91
N ARG A 15 5.43 -5.87 5.63
CA ARG A 15 6.20 -6.37 4.48
C ARG A 15 7.02 -5.26 3.87
N ASP A 16 6.46 -4.44 2.98
CA ASP A 16 7.21 -3.39 2.27
C ASP A 16 7.74 -2.35 3.26
N GLY A 17 6.92 -2.00 4.24
CA GLY A 17 7.24 -1.08 5.33
C GLY A 17 8.53 -1.45 6.04
N LEU A 18 8.50 -2.56 6.78
CA LEU A 18 9.61 -3.00 7.62
C LEU A 18 10.83 -3.54 6.83
N GLN A 19 10.69 -3.90 5.56
CA GLN A 19 11.78 -4.51 4.79
C GLN A 19 13.01 -3.60 4.64
N ILE A 20 12.82 -2.28 4.58
CA ILE A 20 13.91 -1.29 4.45
C ILE A 20 14.36 -0.70 5.79
N GLU A 21 13.66 -1.01 6.88
CA GLU A 21 14.01 -0.53 8.22
C GLU A 21 15.22 -1.26 8.80
N ARG A 22 15.77 -0.73 9.90
CA ARG A 22 16.79 -1.46 10.67
C ARG A 22 16.23 -2.82 11.12
N ALA A 23 17.05 -3.86 11.04
CA ALA A 23 16.71 -5.15 11.64
C ALA A 23 16.54 -4.98 13.16
N GLY A 24 15.62 -5.75 13.75
CA GLY A 24 15.43 -5.79 15.21
C GLY A 24 13.99 -5.57 15.69
N VAL A 25 13.04 -5.26 14.80
CA VAL A 25 11.61 -5.33 15.16
C VAL A 25 11.24 -6.78 15.43
N THR A 26 10.82 -7.07 16.65
CA THR A 26 10.55 -8.43 17.13
C THR A 26 9.23 -8.98 16.57
N VAL A 27 9.08 -10.30 16.56
CA VAL A 27 7.79 -10.95 16.20
C VAL A 27 6.66 -10.47 17.11
N THR A 28 6.92 -10.28 18.40
CA THR A 28 5.93 -9.74 19.35
C THR A 28 5.45 -8.35 18.95
N GLU A 29 6.37 -7.45 18.59
CA GLU A 29 6.00 -6.10 18.13
C GLU A 29 5.26 -6.14 16.80
N LYS A 30 5.65 -7.03 15.86
CA LYS A 30 4.94 -7.23 14.59
C LYS A 30 3.51 -7.74 14.82
N LEU A 31 3.30 -8.67 15.75
CA LEU A 31 1.98 -9.17 16.13
C LEU A 31 1.15 -8.08 16.82
N GLU A 32 1.76 -7.27 17.70
CA GLU A 32 1.08 -6.13 18.31
C GLU A 32 0.58 -5.16 17.25
N LEU A 33 1.45 -4.75 16.31
CA LEU A 33 1.10 -3.86 15.21
C LEU A 33 0.02 -4.48 14.31
N LEU A 34 0.13 -5.78 13.99
CA LEU A 34 -0.88 -6.50 13.21
C LEU A 34 -2.26 -6.42 13.86
N ASN A 35 -2.34 -6.71 15.16
CA ASN A 35 -3.61 -6.69 15.89
C ASN A 35 -4.19 -5.28 15.95
N ARG A 36 -3.37 -4.24 16.18
CA ARG A 36 -3.82 -2.84 16.13
C ARG A 36 -4.39 -2.45 14.77
N MET A 37 -3.78 -2.90 13.67
CA MET A 37 -4.28 -2.68 12.31
C MET A 37 -5.60 -3.44 12.05
N VAL A 38 -5.73 -4.67 12.54
CA VAL A 38 -7.01 -5.40 12.49
C VAL A 38 -8.09 -4.65 13.28
N ASP A 39 -7.76 -4.19 14.49
CA ASP A 39 -8.68 -3.50 15.40
C ASP A 39 -9.10 -2.10 14.89
N SER A 40 -8.28 -1.49 14.03
CA SER A 40 -8.64 -0.27 13.30
C SER A 40 -9.56 -0.53 12.11
N GLY A 41 -9.80 -1.79 11.75
CA GLY A 41 -10.70 -2.17 10.66
C GLY A 41 -10.01 -2.50 9.34
N ILE A 42 -8.67 -2.51 9.27
CA ILE A 42 -7.96 -2.96 8.06
C ILE A 42 -8.26 -4.44 7.82
N LYS A 43 -8.77 -4.76 6.61
CA LYS A 43 -9.18 -6.11 6.23
C LYS A 43 -8.23 -6.82 5.26
N ARG A 44 -7.21 -6.13 4.74
CA ARG A 44 -6.23 -6.72 3.80
C ARG A 44 -4.85 -6.26 4.21
N MET A 45 -3.96 -7.20 4.49
CA MET A 45 -2.60 -6.93 4.94
C MET A 45 -1.61 -7.89 4.29
N VAL A 46 -0.45 -7.39 3.89
CA VAL A 46 0.70 -8.21 3.53
C VAL A 46 1.62 -8.28 4.74
N VAL A 47 1.66 -9.45 5.38
CA VAL A 47 2.24 -9.59 6.73
C VAL A 47 3.72 -10.01 6.74
N GLY A 48 4.33 -10.20 5.57
CA GLY A 48 5.74 -10.56 5.45
C GLY A 48 6.10 -11.12 4.09
N ALA A 49 7.29 -11.72 3.99
CA ALA A 49 7.82 -12.26 2.73
C ALA A 49 8.57 -13.58 2.92
N PHE A 50 8.21 -14.60 2.12
CA PHE A 50 8.94 -15.85 1.99
C PHE A 50 10.11 -15.67 1.03
N VAL A 51 11.15 -15.02 1.53
CA VAL A 51 12.38 -14.68 0.81
C VAL A 51 13.61 -15.16 1.56
N ASN A 52 14.77 -15.15 0.92
CA ASN A 52 15.99 -15.56 1.57
C ASN A 52 16.42 -14.51 2.62
N PRO A 53 16.52 -14.86 3.92
CA PRO A 53 16.85 -13.90 4.99
C PRO A 53 18.24 -13.30 4.83
N LYS A 54 19.15 -13.91 4.05
CA LYS A 54 20.44 -13.32 3.70
C LYS A 54 20.28 -11.99 2.96
N TRP A 55 19.26 -11.87 2.11
CA TRP A 55 19.01 -10.70 1.27
C TRP A 55 17.94 -9.76 1.83
N SER A 56 17.10 -10.25 2.75
CA SER A 56 16.08 -9.46 3.44
C SER A 56 15.94 -9.94 4.90
N PRO A 57 16.91 -9.61 5.77
CA PRO A 57 16.96 -10.11 7.15
C PRO A 57 15.74 -9.69 7.97
N GLN A 58 15.15 -8.54 7.68
CA GLN A 58 13.94 -8.02 8.32
C GLN A 58 12.71 -8.93 8.11
N MET A 59 12.73 -9.74 7.05
CA MET A 59 11.67 -10.71 6.71
C MET A 59 12.00 -12.14 7.18
N GLY A 60 13.16 -12.35 7.82
CA GLY A 60 13.63 -13.70 8.19
C GLY A 60 12.77 -14.40 9.25
N ASP A 61 11.97 -13.65 9.98
CA ASP A 61 11.03 -14.13 10.99
C ASP A 61 9.59 -14.30 10.47
N THR A 62 9.34 -14.11 9.16
CA THR A 62 8.00 -14.24 8.55
C THR A 62 7.36 -15.58 8.91
N TYR A 63 8.15 -16.65 8.94
CA TYR A 63 7.65 -17.99 9.28
C TYR A 63 7.17 -18.09 10.73
N GLU A 64 7.90 -17.48 11.66
CA GLU A 64 7.53 -17.46 13.08
C GLU A 64 6.34 -16.55 13.34
N LEU A 65 6.29 -15.40 12.65
CA LEU A 65 5.17 -14.46 12.69
C LEU A 65 3.88 -15.13 12.22
N VAL A 66 3.88 -15.70 11.02
CA VAL A 66 2.66 -16.26 10.40
C VAL A 66 2.10 -17.44 11.20
N LYS A 67 2.95 -18.22 11.89
CA LYS A 67 2.48 -19.29 12.80
C LYS A 67 1.67 -18.79 14.00
N GLN A 68 1.89 -17.54 14.39
CA GLN A 68 1.24 -16.94 15.56
C GLN A 68 0.05 -16.06 15.17
N ILE A 69 -0.19 -15.85 13.87
CA ILE A 69 -1.38 -15.15 13.39
C ILE A 69 -2.58 -16.07 13.57
N GLU A 70 -3.55 -15.62 14.35
CA GLU A 70 -4.83 -16.29 14.43
C GLU A 70 -5.66 -15.98 13.18
N PRO A 71 -6.25 -16.99 12.51
CA PRO A 71 -7.16 -16.76 11.39
C PRO A 71 -8.35 -15.86 11.81
N ARG A 72 -8.73 -14.96 10.90
CA ARG A 72 -9.86 -14.04 11.06
C ARG A 72 -10.72 -14.11 9.78
N PRO A 73 -11.98 -14.58 9.84
CA PRO A 73 -12.77 -14.81 8.63
C PRO A 73 -13.00 -13.58 7.75
N ASP A 74 -13.00 -12.40 8.35
CA ASP A 74 -13.23 -11.11 7.71
C ASP A 74 -11.95 -10.38 7.28
N VAL A 75 -10.77 -10.95 7.57
CA VAL A 75 -9.46 -10.35 7.27
C VAL A 75 -8.62 -11.28 6.40
N LYS A 76 -8.01 -10.71 5.37
CA LYS A 76 -7.11 -11.41 4.46
C LYS A 76 -5.66 -11.05 4.77
N PHE A 77 -4.91 -12.05 5.20
CA PHE A 77 -3.46 -11.95 5.40
C PHE A 77 -2.73 -12.53 4.20
N PHE A 78 -1.93 -11.73 3.50
CA PHE A 78 -1.12 -12.14 2.36
C PHE A 78 0.36 -12.12 2.74
N SER A 79 1.21 -12.70 1.89
CA SER A 79 2.66 -12.61 2.05
C SER A 79 3.34 -12.71 0.69
N LEU A 80 4.43 -11.96 0.50
CA LEU A 80 5.18 -11.97 -0.75
C LEU A 80 5.96 -13.27 -0.93
N ALA A 81 5.97 -13.81 -2.15
CA ALA A 81 6.81 -14.95 -2.53
C ALA A 81 7.31 -14.81 -3.98
N LEU A 82 8.61 -14.55 -4.15
CA LEU A 82 9.21 -14.18 -5.45
C LEU A 82 9.63 -15.38 -6.31
N ASN A 83 9.72 -16.58 -5.74
CA ASN A 83 10.12 -17.81 -6.44
C ASN A 83 9.23 -19.00 -6.07
N ASP A 84 9.35 -20.12 -6.80
CA ASP A 84 8.52 -21.30 -6.61
C ASP A 84 8.67 -21.93 -5.23
N ARG A 85 9.90 -21.94 -4.69
CA ARG A 85 10.17 -22.42 -3.33
C ARG A 85 9.38 -21.60 -2.30
N GLY A 86 9.47 -20.28 -2.34
CA GLY A 86 8.73 -19.40 -1.44
C GLY A 86 7.21 -19.54 -1.61
N ARG A 87 6.73 -19.76 -2.85
CA ARG A 87 5.31 -20.04 -3.11
C ARG A 87 4.85 -21.35 -2.47
N GLN A 88 5.68 -22.40 -2.53
CA GLN A 88 5.40 -23.69 -1.91
C GLN A 88 5.44 -23.61 -0.38
N GLU A 89 6.44 -22.92 0.18
CA GLU A 89 6.58 -22.68 1.61
C GLU A 89 5.37 -21.89 2.14
N ARG A 90 4.97 -20.81 1.45
CA ARG A 90 3.79 -20.01 1.76
C ARG A 90 2.51 -20.84 1.82
N LYS A 91 2.33 -21.79 0.89
CA LYS A 91 1.13 -22.64 0.81
C LYS A 91 0.91 -23.47 2.08
N ALA A 92 1.98 -23.82 2.80
CA ALA A 92 1.87 -24.55 4.07
C ALA A 92 1.23 -23.71 5.20
N PHE A 93 1.06 -22.40 5.00
CA PHE A 93 0.51 -21.44 5.96
C PHE A 93 -0.85 -20.89 5.53
N THR A 94 -1.59 -21.61 4.70
CA THR A 94 -2.93 -21.24 4.26
C THR A 94 -3.92 -22.24 4.84
N PRO A 95 -4.58 -21.97 6.00
CA PRO A 95 -4.58 -20.75 6.83
C PRO A 95 -3.36 -20.59 7.78
N PRO A 96 -3.09 -19.39 8.34
CA PRO A 96 -3.92 -18.16 8.34
C PRO A 96 -3.79 -17.27 7.09
N LEU A 97 -2.79 -17.51 6.24
CA LEU A 97 -2.64 -16.75 5.00
C LEU A 97 -3.77 -17.05 4.03
N SER A 98 -4.13 -16.05 3.24
CA SER A 98 -5.08 -16.10 2.14
C SER A 98 -4.40 -16.42 0.81
N GLU A 99 -5.11 -17.10 -0.08
CA GLU A 99 -4.70 -17.23 -1.47
C GLU A 99 -5.05 -15.97 -2.27
N GLU A 100 -4.25 -15.66 -3.29
CA GLU A 100 -4.61 -14.64 -4.26
C GLU A 100 -5.80 -15.12 -5.09
N GLU A 101 -6.77 -14.25 -5.29
CA GLU A 101 -8.03 -14.60 -5.98
C GLU A 101 -7.84 -14.77 -7.48
N LEU A 102 -6.92 -13.99 -8.07
CA LEU A 102 -6.68 -13.98 -9.51
C LEU A 102 -5.26 -14.46 -9.84
N PRO A 103 -5.10 -15.41 -10.76
CA PRO A 103 -3.81 -15.68 -11.36
C PRO A 103 -3.37 -14.45 -12.15
N ALA A 104 -2.08 -14.14 -12.09
CA ALA A 104 -1.56 -12.89 -12.64
C ALA A 104 -0.28 -13.11 -13.45
N THR A 105 -0.13 -12.32 -14.50
CA THR A 105 1.16 -12.05 -15.14
C THR A 105 1.68 -10.71 -14.68
N HIS A 106 3.00 -10.56 -14.59
CA HIS A 106 3.64 -9.30 -14.24
C HIS A 106 4.81 -9.02 -15.17
N ILE A 107 5.03 -7.73 -15.46
CA ILE A 107 6.20 -7.25 -16.18
C ILE A 107 6.78 -6.01 -15.50
N HIS A 108 8.10 -5.93 -15.43
CA HIS A 108 8.84 -4.75 -15.05
C HIS A 108 9.46 -4.10 -16.29
N LEU A 109 9.41 -2.77 -16.39
CA LEU A 109 9.98 -2.02 -17.51
C LEU A 109 11.40 -1.47 -17.24
N CYS A 110 12.09 -2.01 -16.24
CA CYS A 110 13.49 -1.67 -15.97
C CYS A 110 14.34 -2.93 -15.80
N GLY A 111 15.16 -3.24 -16.80
CA GLY A 111 16.09 -4.38 -16.78
C GLY A 111 17.09 -4.33 -15.61
N VAL A 112 17.58 -3.14 -15.26
CA VAL A 112 18.52 -2.97 -14.13
C VAL A 112 17.84 -3.33 -12.80
N PHE A 113 16.60 -2.90 -12.61
CA PHE A 113 15.85 -3.17 -11.39
C PHE A 113 15.64 -4.67 -11.19
N ILE A 114 15.16 -5.38 -12.21
CA ILE A 114 14.86 -6.81 -12.09
C ILE A 114 16.11 -7.66 -11.87
N GLN A 115 17.24 -7.29 -12.47
CA GLN A 115 18.51 -7.97 -12.28
C GLN A 115 18.96 -7.82 -10.82
N ARG A 116 18.80 -6.62 -10.25
CA ARG A 116 19.17 -6.35 -8.85
C ARG A 116 18.22 -7.01 -7.85
N ASN A 117 16.92 -6.98 -8.13
CA ASN A 117 15.87 -7.43 -7.20
C ASN A 117 15.66 -8.96 -7.22
N THR A 118 15.72 -9.57 -8.42
CA THR A 118 15.35 -10.98 -8.61
C THR A 118 16.36 -11.79 -9.43
N ASN A 119 17.45 -11.17 -9.90
CA ASN A 119 18.47 -11.79 -10.74
C ASN A 119 17.90 -12.43 -12.02
N LYS A 120 16.98 -11.70 -12.67
CA LYS A 120 16.31 -12.09 -13.92
C LYS A 120 16.49 -11.02 -15.00
N THR A 121 16.38 -11.42 -16.27
CA THR A 121 16.35 -10.51 -17.43
C THR A 121 14.92 -10.15 -17.85
N LEU A 122 14.76 -9.19 -18.78
CA LEU A 122 13.43 -8.81 -19.27
C LEU A 122 12.76 -9.99 -19.99
N GLU A 123 13.54 -10.77 -20.74
CA GLU A 123 13.09 -11.94 -21.49
C GLU A 123 12.67 -13.09 -20.58
N ASP A 124 13.23 -13.19 -19.37
CA ASP A 124 12.78 -14.17 -18.36
C ASP A 124 11.34 -13.91 -17.91
N GLN A 125 10.89 -12.65 -17.92
CA GLN A 125 9.57 -12.27 -17.43
C GLN A 125 8.47 -12.81 -18.33
N GLU A 126 8.58 -12.62 -19.64
CA GLU A 126 7.58 -13.13 -20.59
C GLU A 126 7.53 -14.66 -20.60
N ARG A 127 8.71 -15.32 -20.58
CA ARG A 127 8.77 -16.79 -20.45
C ARG A 127 8.08 -17.29 -19.18
N SER A 128 8.09 -16.49 -18.11
CA SER A 128 7.47 -16.86 -16.84
C SER A 128 5.94 -16.82 -16.87
N TRP A 129 5.31 -16.19 -17.87
CA TRP A 129 3.85 -16.12 -17.99
C TRP A 129 3.20 -17.44 -18.36
N ARG A 130 3.92 -18.35 -19.03
CA ARG A 130 3.38 -19.66 -19.41
C ARG A 130 2.87 -20.44 -18.20
N LEU A 131 3.62 -20.43 -17.09
CA LEU A 131 3.28 -21.20 -15.90
C LEU A 131 1.95 -20.75 -15.23
N PRO A 132 1.73 -19.47 -14.90
CA PRO A 132 0.45 -19.04 -14.33
C PRO A 132 -0.72 -19.22 -15.31
N ILE A 133 -0.50 -19.04 -16.61
CA ILE A 133 -1.55 -19.24 -17.64
C ILE A 133 -1.95 -20.72 -17.74
N ASP A 134 -0.98 -21.62 -17.96
CA ASP A 134 -1.23 -23.07 -18.06
C ASP A 134 -1.93 -23.59 -16.80
N ARG A 135 -1.49 -23.12 -15.62
CA ARG A 135 -2.11 -23.49 -14.34
C ARG A 135 -3.55 -22.99 -14.24
N ALA A 136 -3.83 -21.75 -14.65
CA ALA A 136 -5.18 -21.20 -14.63
C ALA A 136 -6.13 -21.99 -15.54
N VAL A 137 -5.67 -22.34 -16.74
CA VAL A 137 -6.43 -23.17 -17.70
C VAL A 137 -6.68 -24.56 -17.11
N ALA A 138 -5.66 -25.21 -16.56
CA ALA A 138 -5.78 -26.54 -15.95
C ALA A 138 -6.75 -26.57 -14.76
N LEU A 139 -6.85 -25.47 -14.00
CA LEU A 139 -7.77 -25.31 -12.87
C LEU A 139 -9.16 -24.79 -13.30
N GLY A 140 -9.37 -24.51 -14.59
CA GLY A 140 -10.64 -24.00 -15.10
C GLY A 140 -10.97 -22.56 -14.67
N LEU A 141 -9.97 -21.79 -14.24
CA LEU A 141 -10.14 -20.39 -13.83
C LEU A 141 -10.60 -19.54 -15.02
N LYS A 142 -11.48 -18.58 -14.77
CA LYS A 142 -12.11 -17.75 -15.81
C LYS A 142 -11.64 -16.31 -15.82
N GLU A 143 -11.03 -15.89 -14.73
CA GLU A 143 -10.60 -14.52 -14.52
C GLU A 143 -9.10 -14.47 -14.19
N SER A 144 -8.45 -13.38 -14.57
CA SER A 144 -7.02 -13.15 -14.36
C SER A 144 -6.70 -11.67 -14.12
N ALA A 145 -5.44 -11.41 -13.78
CA ALA A 145 -4.87 -10.08 -13.64
C ALA A 145 -3.62 -9.91 -14.51
N ILE A 146 -3.32 -8.65 -14.84
CA ILE A 146 -2.07 -8.24 -15.49
C ILE A 146 -1.39 -7.19 -14.64
N GLY A 147 -0.05 -7.16 -14.65
CA GLY A 147 0.69 -6.30 -13.76
C GLY A 147 1.86 -5.60 -14.42
N LEU A 148 2.08 -4.35 -14.02
CA LEU A 148 3.14 -3.49 -14.52
C LEU A 148 3.87 -2.84 -13.36
N SER A 149 5.17 -3.10 -13.25
CA SER A 149 6.03 -2.46 -12.25
C SER A 149 7.11 -1.61 -12.91
N SER A 150 7.57 -0.57 -12.20
CA SER A 150 8.54 0.40 -12.74
C SER A 150 8.04 1.02 -14.07
N GLY A 151 6.71 1.11 -14.22
CA GLY A 151 6.06 1.53 -15.47
C GLY A 151 6.14 3.03 -15.70
N PHE A 152 6.20 3.85 -14.64
CA PHE A 152 6.29 5.31 -14.77
C PHE A 152 7.72 5.78 -15.06
N GLY A 153 8.71 5.03 -14.59
CA GLY A 153 10.11 5.37 -14.75
C GLY A 153 11.02 4.56 -13.83
N SER A 154 12.30 4.89 -13.93
CA SER A 154 13.37 4.24 -13.19
C SER A 154 14.50 5.21 -12.91
N ASN A 155 15.14 5.05 -11.74
CA ASN A 155 16.32 5.82 -11.36
C ASN A 155 17.57 5.49 -12.21
N TRP A 156 17.54 4.42 -13.01
CA TRP A 156 18.65 4.06 -13.92
C TRP A 156 18.36 4.36 -15.39
N THR A 157 17.12 4.20 -15.83
CA THR A 157 16.75 4.30 -17.26
C THR A 157 15.83 5.48 -17.56
N GLY A 158 15.50 6.30 -16.56
CA GLY A 158 14.67 7.49 -16.72
C GLY A 158 13.19 7.18 -16.91
N LYS A 159 12.48 8.14 -17.53
CA LYS A 159 11.04 8.07 -17.76
C LYS A 159 10.71 6.97 -18.76
N VAL A 160 9.68 6.17 -18.45
CA VAL A 160 9.09 5.21 -19.39
C VAL A 160 7.93 5.89 -20.11
N SER A 161 7.83 5.69 -21.43
CA SER A 161 6.77 6.32 -22.23
C SER A 161 5.41 5.67 -21.96
N HIS A 162 4.35 6.46 -22.13
CA HIS A 162 2.97 5.97 -22.06
C HIS A 162 2.72 4.82 -23.06
N GLU A 163 3.27 4.93 -24.27
CA GLU A 163 3.19 3.88 -25.28
C GLU A 163 3.84 2.58 -24.81
N ALA A 164 5.05 2.63 -24.24
CA ALA A 164 5.73 1.44 -23.74
C ALA A 164 4.93 0.74 -22.63
N ARG A 165 4.31 1.50 -21.71
CA ARG A 165 3.41 0.94 -20.69
C ARG A 165 2.22 0.22 -21.32
N MET A 166 1.53 0.87 -22.26
CA MET A 166 0.35 0.29 -22.89
C MET A 166 0.68 -0.94 -23.75
N THR A 167 1.82 -0.94 -24.45
CA THR A 167 2.32 -2.12 -25.16
C THR A 167 2.57 -3.29 -24.21
N ALA A 168 3.21 -3.04 -23.06
CA ALA A 168 3.49 -4.06 -22.07
C ALA A 168 2.22 -4.65 -21.42
N LEU A 169 1.19 -3.83 -21.20
CA LEU A 169 -0.12 -4.29 -20.74
C LEU A 169 -0.86 -5.07 -21.84
N GLN A 170 -0.81 -4.62 -23.09
CA GLN A 170 -1.44 -5.29 -24.22
C GLN A 170 -0.88 -6.72 -24.42
N MET A 171 0.43 -6.89 -24.36
CA MET A 171 1.07 -8.20 -24.50
C MET A 171 0.57 -9.21 -23.45
N GLN A 172 0.44 -8.78 -22.19
CA GLN A 172 -0.10 -9.61 -21.12
C GLN A 172 -1.59 -9.91 -21.32
N TYR A 173 -2.36 -8.89 -21.72
CA TYR A 173 -3.79 -9.04 -22.00
C TYR A 173 -4.04 -10.07 -23.11
N ASP A 174 -3.31 -9.96 -24.22
CA ASP A 174 -3.44 -10.86 -25.37
C ASP A 174 -3.09 -12.31 -24.99
N ALA A 175 -2.08 -12.52 -24.15
CA ALA A 175 -1.70 -13.85 -23.67
C ALA A 175 -2.84 -14.53 -22.88
N TRP A 176 -3.54 -13.79 -22.02
CA TRP A 176 -4.70 -14.30 -21.28
C TRP A 176 -5.91 -14.54 -22.17
N GLN A 177 -6.18 -13.63 -23.12
CA GLN A 177 -7.29 -13.77 -24.07
C GLN A 177 -7.11 -15.01 -24.97
N GLN A 178 -5.89 -15.26 -25.45
CA GLN A 178 -5.57 -16.47 -26.23
C GLN A 178 -5.81 -17.75 -25.43
N ALA A 179 -5.62 -17.71 -24.10
CA ALA A 179 -5.91 -18.81 -23.20
C ALA A 179 -7.41 -18.92 -22.81
N GLY A 180 -8.26 -18.01 -23.30
CA GLY A 180 -9.70 -18.00 -22.98
C GLY A 180 -10.02 -17.57 -21.55
N VAL A 181 -9.14 -16.78 -20.91
CA VAL A 181 -9.30 -16.27 -19.55
C VAL A 181 -9.44 -14.75 -19.59
N THR A 182 -10.46 -14.21 -18.94
CA THR A 182 -10.76 -12.77 -18.97
C THR A 182 -9.90 -12.00 -17.97
N VAL A 183 -9.24 -10.94 -18.42
CA VAL A 183 -8.50 -10.05 -17.51
C VAL A 183 -9.47 -9.08 -16.83
N ARG A 184 -9.51 -9.11 -15.49
CA ARG A 184 -10.39 -8.28 -14.65
C ARG A 184 -9.65 -7.22 -13.85
N ARG A 185 -8.37 -7.48 -13.55
CA ARG A 185 -7.54 -6.63 -12.70
C ARG A 185 -6.27 -6.15 -13.41
N VAL A 186 -5.91 -4.89 -13.19
CA VAL A 186 -4.60 -4.34 -13.52
C VAL A 186 -3.86 -3.92 -12.26
N ASP A 187 -2.63 -4.39 -12.11
CA ASP A 187 -1.73 -4.04 -11.01
C ASP A 187 -0.70 -3.03 -11.53
N MET A 188 -0.58 -1.85 -10.91
CA MET A 188 0.41 -0.83 -11.27
C MET A 188 1.29 -0.50 -10.06
N ALA A 189 2.56 -0.90 -10.12
CA ALA A 189 3.53 -0.68 -9.06
C ALA A 189 4.62 0.33 -9.47
N ASP A 190 4.91 1.25 -8.56
CA ASP A 190 5.91 2.30 -8.74
C ASP A 190 6.97 2.28 -7.63
N PRO A 191 7.88 1.28 -7.64
CA PRO A 191 8.85 1.08 -6.57
C PRO A 191 9.88 2.23 -6.45
N MET A 192 9.99 3.07 -7.48
CA MET A 192 10.96 4.19 -7.56
C MET A 192 10.32 5.57 -7.44
N ALA A 193 9.01 5.65 -7.17
CA ALA A 193 8.27 6.90 -7.00
C ALA A 193 8.40 7.86 -8.21
N TRP A 194 8.20 7.35 -9.43
CA TRP A 194 8.17 8.09 -10.69
C TRP A 194 6.74 8.45 -11.17
N ASN A 195 5.71 7.95 -10.48
CA ASN A 195 4.33 8.27 -10.79
C ASN A 195 4.09 9.79 -10.72
N THR A 196 3.20 10.27 -11.58
CA THR A 196 2.67 11.63 -11.52
C THR A 196 1.17 11.55 -11.76
N PRO A 197 0.36 12.45 -11.17
CA PRO A 197 -1.09 12.41 -11.33
C PRO A 197 -1.51 12.43 -12.81
N THR A 198 -0.82 13.23 -13.63
CA THR A 198 -1.08 13.34 -15.08
C THR A 198 -0.79 12.04 -15.83
N GLU A 199 0.26 11.29 -15.48
CA GLU A 199 0.56 10.02 -16.14
C GLU A 199 -0.41 8.92 -15.69
N VAL A 200 -0.75 8.88 -14.40
CA VAL A 200 -1.78 7.96 -13.87
C VAL A 200 -3.13 8.22 -14.53
N ALA A 201 -3.51 9.49 -14.72
CA ALA A 201 -4.72 9.86 -15.43
C ALA A 201 -4.77 9.35 -16.87
N LYS A 202 -3.65 9.44 -17.59
CA LYS A 202 -3.55 8.92 -18.97
C LYS A 202 -3.69 7.40 -18.98
N ASP A 203 -2.96 6.71 -18.10
CA ASP A 203 -2.97 5.26 -18.02
C ASP A 203 -4.37 4.72 -17.72
N ILE A 204 -5.08 5.28 -16.71
CA ILE A 204 -6.45 4.83 -16.36
C ILE A 204 -7.42 5.01 -17.53
N ARG A 205 -7.39 6.16 -18.21
CA ARG A 205 -8.26 6.43 -19.36
C ARG A 205 -8.00 5.47 -20.51
N GLU A 206 -6.73 5.21 -20.82
CA GLU A 206 -6.36 4.31 -21.91
C GLU A 206 -6.65 2.84 -21.56
N ILE A 207 -6.45 2.43 -20.30
CA ILE A 207 -6.81 1.11 -19.80
C ILE A 207 -8.33 0.87 -19.96
N HIS A 208 -9.17 1.81 -19.52
CA HIS A 208 -10.62 1.70 -19.71
C HIS A 208 -11.03 1.58 -21.18
N LYS A 209 -10.29 2.24 -22.08
CA LYS A 209 -10.56 2.22 -23.52
C LYS A 209 -10.11 0.91 -24.18
N ARG A 210 -8.91 0.42 -23.85
CA ARG A 210 -8.31 -0.78 -24.47
C ARG A 210 -8.80 -2.09 -23.87
N PHE A 211 -9.06 -2.08 -22.57
CA PHE A 211 -9.33 -3.28 -21.77
C PHE A 211 -10.66 -3.10 -21.02
N PRO A 212 -11.80 -3.09 -21.74
CA PRO A 212 -13.10 -2.78 -21.14
C PRO A 212 -13.57 -3.80 -20.09
N THR A 213 -12.93 -4.98 -20.03
CA THR A 213 -13.19 -6.00 -19.02
C THR A 213 -12.43 -5.73 -17.72
N ILE A 214 -11.60 -4.70 -17.60
CA ILE A 214 -10.90 -4.37 -16.36
C ILE A 214 -11.74 -3.38 -15.56
N ASP A 215 -12.08 -3.76 -14.34
CA ASP A 215 -12.77 -2.91 -13.34
C ASP A 215 -12.09 -2.96 -11.96
N LEU A 216 -11.04 -3.78 -11.78
CA LEU A 216 -10.22 -3.81 -10.58
C LEU A 216 -8.87 -3.15 -10.85
N PHE A 217 -8.57 -2.06 -10.14
CA PHE A 217 -7.32 -1.32 -10.27
C PHE A 217 -6.52 -1.44 -8.98
N HIS A 218 -5.39 -2.13 -9.02
CA HIS A 218 -4.50 -2.29 -7.86
C HIS A 218 -3.30 -1.35 -8.01
N LEU A 219 -3.26 -0.29 -7.22
CA LEU A 219 -2.26 0.77 -7.30
C LEU A 219 -1.31 0.72 -6.11
N HIS A 220 -0.02 0.51 -6.39
CA HIS A 220 1.06 0.43 -5.42
C HIS A 220 2.06 1.55 -5.68
N PHE A 221 1.85 2.72 -5.07
CA PHE A 221 2.65 3.91 -5.34
C PHE A 221 3.51 4.29 -4.14
N HIS A 222 4.82 4.38 -4.38
CA HIS A 222 5.75 4.95 -3.41
C HIS A 222 5.77 6.47 -3.49
N ASN A 223 6.08 7.12 -2.36
CA ASN A 223 5.85 8.55 -2.17
C ASN A 223 7.11 9.41 -2.07
N ALA A 224 8.23 8.97 -2.65
CA ALA A 224 9.54 9.63 -2.44
C ALA A 224 9.60 11.09 -2.90
N ARG A 225 8.65 11.51 -3.74
CA ARG A 225 8.54 12.87 -4.30
C ARG A 225 7.20 13.55 -3.98
N GLY A 226 6.43 13.00 -3.02
CA GLY A 226 5.17 13.57 -2.57
C GLY A 226 4.01 13.49 -3.56
N LEU A 227 4.10 12.64 -4.59
CA LEU A 227 3.10 12.57 -5.67
C LEU A 227 2.11 11.40 -5.53
N ALA A 228 2.37 10.43 -4.65
CA ALA A 228 1.59 9.19 -4.64
C ALA A 228 0.13 9.40 -4.21
N LEU A 229 -0.13 10.19 -3.15
CA LEU A 229 -1.49 10.50 -2.72
C LEU A 229 -2.25 11.33 -3.77
N LEU A 230 -1.56 12.27 -4.44
CA LEU A 230 -2.15 13.04 -5.54
C LEU A 230 -2.52 12.14 -6.73
N SER A 231 -1.69 11.15 -7.03
CA SER A 231 -1.95 10.16 -8.07
C SER A 231 -3.12 9.24 -7.71
N LEU A 232 -3.24 8.81 -6.45
CA LEU A 232 -4.42 8.08 -5.97
C LEU A 232 -5.69 8.93 -6.03
N TYR A 233 -5.61 10.21 -5.65
CA TYR A 233 -6.74 11.12 -5.76
C TYR A 233 -7.21 11.31 -7.21
N GLU A 234 -6.27 11.42 -8.16
CA GLU A 234 -6.61 11.49 -9.57
C GLU A 234 -7.21 10.17 -10.08
N ALA A 235 -6.75 9.02 -9.58
CA ALA A 235 -7.38 7.73 -9.85
C ALA A 235 -8.83 7.68 -9.34
N LEU A 236 -9.08 8.08 -8.09
CA LEU A 236 -10.42 8.13 -7.51
C LEU A 236 -11.40 8.96 -8.37
N LYS A 237 -10.94 10.08 -8.93
CA LYS A 237 -11.77 10.94 -9.80
C LYS A 237 -12.10 10.34 -11.16
N LEU A 238 -11.25 9.45 -11.69
CA LEU A 238 -11.36 8.92 -13.05
C LEU A 238 -11.99 7.53 -13.11
N LEU A 239 -11.90 6.78 -12.02
CA LEU A 239 -12.56 5.49 -11.88
C LEU A 239 -14.07 5.68 -11.72
N LYS A 240 -14.82 4.72 -12.24
CA LYS A 240 -16.28 4.71 -12.25
C LYS A 240 -16.79 4.10 -10.93
N PRO A 241 -18.05 4.36 -10.54
CA PRO A 241 -18.68 3.70 -9.40
C PRO A 241 -18.73 2.16 -9.49
N THR A 242 -18.66 1.59 -10.69
CA THR A 242 -18.59 0.14 -10.92
C THR A 242 -17.20 -0.45 -10.69
N ASP A 243 -16.17 0.40 -10.64
CA ASP A 243 -14.80 -0.03 -10.50
C ASP A 243 -14.44 -0.19 -9.01
N THR A 244 -13.39 -0.95 -8.74
CA THR A 244 -12.77 -1.05 -7.41
C THR A 244 -11.32 -0.63 -7.49
N LEU A 245 -10.93 0.31 -6.62
CA LEU A 245 -9.55 0.68 -6.37
C LEU A 245 -9.01 -0.11 -5.18
N ILE A 246 -7.99 -0.94 -5.41
CA ILE A 246 -7.15 -1.52 -4.35
C ILE A 246 -5.92 -0.61 -4.21
N ALA A 247 -5.82 0.11 -3.10
CA ALA A 247 -4.69 1.01 -2.84
C ALA A 247 -3.76 0.38 -1.80
N ASP A 248 -2.48 0.23 -2.15
CA ASP A 248 -1.47 -0.21 -1.19
C ASP A 248 -0.93 0.98 -0.41
N THR A 249 -0.92 0.85 0.91
CA THR A 249 -0.46 1.88 1.84
C THR A 249 0.33 1.25 2.97
N ALA A 250 1.00 2.08 3.78
CA ALA A 250 1.61 1.63 5.02
C ALA A 250 1.35 2.64 6.12
N ILE A 251 1.17 2.17 7.35
CA ILE A 251 1.05 2.99 8.56
C ILE A 251 2.24 3.95 8.64
N GLY A 252 1.95 5.23 8.86
CA GLY A 252 2.95 6.29 8.96
C GLY A 252 3.71 6.56 7.66
N GLY A 253 3.29 5.98 6.53
CA GLY A 253 3.94 6.17 5.22
C GLY A 253 5.35 5.60 5.16
N ILE A 254 5.63 4.53 5.91
CA ILE A 254 6.90 3.81 5.81
C ILE A 254 6.98 2.99 4.51
N GLY A 255 8.11 2.32 4.29
CA GLY A 255 8.29 1.40 3.17
C GLY A 255 9.24 1.89 2.10
N GLY A 256 9.53 1.00 1.16
CA GLY A 256 10.53 1.23 0.16
C GLY A 256 11.26 -0.04 -0.22
N CYS A 257 11.60 -0.13 -1.50
CA CYS A 257 12.38 -1.24 -2.00
C CYS A 257 13.89 -0.91 -1.91
N PRO A 258 14.70 -1.73 -1.21
CA PRO A 258 16.14 -1.48 -1.05
C PRO A 258 16.92 -1.59 -2.37
N TYR A 259 16.31 -2.16 -3.40
CA TYR A 259 16.96 -2.36 -4.69
C TYR A 259 16.88 -1.15 -5.61
N CYS A 260 16.08 -0.13 -5.28
CA CYS A 260 15.63 0.96 -6.16
C CYS A 260 16.60 2.13 -6.39
N GLY A 261 17.76 2.17 -5.72
CA GLY A 261 18.74 3.24 -5.93
C GLY A 261 18.24 4.65 -5.57
N ASN A 262 17.34 4.76 -4.58
CA ASN A 262 16.90 6.05 -4.05
C ASN A 262 17.88 6.58 -2.99
N GLY A 263 17.92 7.89 -2.80
CA GLY A 263 18.75 8.53 -1.77
C GLY A 263 18.27 8.27 -0.33
N GLN A 264 17.01 7.90 -0.16
CA GLN A 264 16.38 7.51 1.10
C GLN A 264 15.27 6.48 0.82
N ALA A 265 14.73 5.85 1.87
CA ALA A 265 13.54 5.02 1.75
C ALA A 265 12.42 5.84 1.09
N THR A 266 11.77 5.27 0.09
CA THR A 266 10.80 6.02 -0.72
C THR A 266 9.51 6.32 0.02
N GLY A 267 9.20 5.55 1.07
CA GLY A 267 7.91 5.58 1.73
C GLY A 267 6.78 5.14 0.81
N MET A 268 5.62 4.96 1.40
CA MET A 268 4.35 4.75 0.70
C MET A 268 3.40 5.89 1.05
N VAL A 269 2.21 5.87 0.45
CA VAL A 269 1.11 6.68 0.98
C VAL A 269 0.83 6.21 2.40
N ALA A 270 0.84 7.15 3.36
CA ALA A 270 0.43 6.87 4.72
C ALA A 270 -1.04 6.45 4.74
N THR A 271 -1.35 5.31 5.36
CA THR A 271 -2.71 4.78 5.44
C THR A 271 -3.66 5.80 6.06
N GLU A 272 -3.22 6.51 7.09
CA GLU A 272 -3.95 7.54 7.82
C GLU A 272 -4.30 8.71 6.92
N ASP A 273 -3.34 9.16 6.10
CA ASP A 273 -3.53 10.28 5.18
C ASP A 273 -4.52 9.91 4.05
N LEU A 274 -4.47 8.66 3.56
CA LEU A 274 -5.46 8.16 2.58
C LEU A 274 -6.84 8.02 3.21
N VAL A 275 -6.97 7.40 4.39
CA VAL A 275 -8.27 7.23 5.07
C VAL A 275 -8.90 8.59 5.36
N HIS A 276 -8.11 9.56 5.81
CA HIS A 276 -8.57 10.93 5.99
C HIS A 276 -9.11 11.54 4.68
N LEU A 277 -8.38 11.40 3.57
CA LEU A 277 -8.87 11.82 2.25
C LEU A 277 -10.20 11.13 1.90
N LEU A 278 -10.30 9.81 2.05
CA LEU A 278 -11.51 9.06 1.74
C LEU A 278 -12.71 9.54 2.56
N GLN A 279 -12.52 9.81 3.86
CA GLN A 279 -13.56 10.36 4.73
C GLN A 279 -14.01 11.75 4.25
N THR A 280 -13.09 12.65 3.87
CA THR A 280 -13.44 13.98 3.34
C THR A 280 -14.19 13.93 2.01
N LEU A 281 -14.00 12.86 1.23
CA LEU A 281 -14.74 12.59 0.00
C LEU A 281 -16.04 11.80 0.23
N GLU A 282 -16.38 11.54 1.50
CA GLU A 282 -17.54 10.74 1.92
C GLU A 282 -17.53 9.31 1.31
N ILE A 283 -16.34 8.78 1.05
CA ILE A 283 -16.15 7.39 0.63
C ILE A 283 -16.11 6.53 1.90
N GLN A 284 -17.12 5.68 2.07
CA GLN A 284 -17.22 4.82 3.25
C GLN A 284 -16.02 3.87 3.32
N THR A 285 -15.30 3.94 4.44
CA THR A 285 -14.37 2.92 4.89
C THR A 285 -14.80 2.50 6.28
N ASP A 286 -14.77 1.20 6.58
CA ASP A 286 -15.06 0.70 7.93
C ASP A 286 -13.82 0.82 8.84
N ILE A 287 -12.97 1.82 8.57
CA ILE A 287 -11.66 2.00 9.20
C ILE A 287 -11.73 3.18 10.19
N ASP A 288 -11.31 2.91 11.41
CA ASP A 288 -11.21 3.84 12.53
C ASP A 288 -9.89 4.61 12.45
N LEU A 289 -9.98 5.89 12.08
CA LEU A 289 -8.83 6.77 11.87
C LEU A 289 -8.07 7.06 13.18
N ASP A 290 -8.77 7.18 14.31
CA ASP A 290 -8.12 7.46 15.60
C ASP A 290 -7.25 6.27 16.04
N LYS A 291 -7.73 5.05 15.85
CA LYS A 291 -6.92 3.84 16.07
C LYS A 291 -5.73 3.74 15.14
N LEU A 292 -5.86 4.17 13.89
CA LEU A 292 -4.72 4.21 12.97
C LEU A 292 -3.66 5.21 13.44
N ILE A 293 -4.06 6.40 13.89
CA ILE A 293 -3.14 7.39 14.44
C ILE A 293 -2.37 6.80 15.62
N GLU A 294 -3.05 6.16 16.58
CA GLU A 294 -2.38 5.48 17.69
C GLU A 294 -1.44 4.36 17.24
N THR A 295 -1.81 3.61 16.19
CA THR A 295 -0.95 2.59 15.59
C THR A 295 0.31 3.22 14.97
N SER A 296 0.18 4.38 14.32
CA SER A 296 1.30 5.16 13.77
C SER A 296 2.28 5.61 14.85
N HIS A 297 1.78 6.14 15.95
CA HIS A 297 2.62 6.56 17.09
C HIS A 297 3.32 5.36 17.72
N ARG A 298 2.62 4.23 17.90
CA ARG A 298 3.24 3.00 18.38
C ARG A 298 4.35 2.51 17.44
N LEU A 299 4.12 2.53 16.13
CA LEU A 299 5.13 2.16 15.13
C LEU A 299 6.34 3.09 15.18
N SER A 300 6.12 4.39 15.33
CA SER A 300 7.19 5.40 15.51
C SER A 300 8.09 5.05 16.71
N GLU A 301 7.51 4.61 17.83
CA GLU A 301 8.23 4.15 19.02
C GLU A 301 9.04 2.88 18.76
N VAL A 302 8.44 1.86 18.11
CA VAL A 302 9.14 0.62 17.71
C VAL A 302 10.37 0.93 16.85
N LEU A 303 10.20 1.80 15.86
CA LEU A 303 11.28 2.17 14.95
C LEU A 303 12.29 3.12 15.59
N GLY A 304 11.87 3.90 16.59
CA GLY A 304 12.70 4.89 17.29
C GLY A 304 12.96 6.15 16.46
N ARG A 305 12.05 6.50 15.54
CA ARG A 305 12.15 7.67 14.66
C ARG A 305 10.76 8.20 14.28
N PRO A 306 10.60 9.50 14.00
CA PRO A 306 9.37 10.04 13.41
C PRO A 306 9.03 9.37 12.07
N LEU A 307 7.73 9.26 11.78
CA LEU A 307 7.18 8.75 10.52
C LEU A 307 6.75 9.92 9.60
N HIS A 308 6.01 9.63 8.52
CA HIS A 308 5.72 10.60 7.46
C HIS A 308 4.24 11.02 7.36
N SER A 309 3.32 10.36 8.07
CA SER A 309 1.89 10.71 8.05
C SER A 309 1.66 12.12 8.58
N GLN A 310 1.00 12.97 7.79
CA GLN A 310 0.63 14.31 8.23
C GLN A 310 -0.54 14.28 9.21
N VAL A 311 -1.51 13.40 8.98
CA VAL A 311 -2.70 13.27 9.83
C VAL A 311 -2.33 12.75 11.21
N SER A 312 -1.39 11.81 11.30
CA SER A 312 -0.95 11.27 12.60
C SER A 312 -0.25 12.32 13.47
N PHE A 313 0.38 13.32 12.87
CA PHE A 313 1.03 14.41 13.61
C PHE A 313 0.08 15.52 14.03
N ASN A 314 -0.92 15.83 13.22
CA ASN A 314 -1.76 17.02 13.39
C ASN A 314 -3.21 16.71 13.83
N GLY A 315 -3.61 15.45 13.76
CA GLY A 315 -4.98 15.01 13.99
C GLY A 315 -5.86 15.15 12.75
N PRO A 316 -7.02 14.47 12.73
CA PRO A 316 -8.02 14.65 11.68
C PRO A 316 -8.71 16.01 11.79
N LEU A 317 -9.44 16.40 10.75
CA LEU A 317 -10.33 17.56 10.81
C LEU A 317 -11.37 17.36 11.94
N PRO A 318 -11.50 18.31 12.88
CA PRO A 318 -12.52 18.23 13.93
C PRO A 318 -13.93 18.18 13.33
N THR A 319 -14.76 17.30 13.88
CA THR A 319 -16.20 17.26 13.59
C THR A 319 -16.92 18.27 14.47
N LYS A 320 -18.21 18.51 14.22
CA LYS A 320 -19.03 19.41 15.05
C LYS A 320 -18.98 19.07 16.54
N ASP A 321 -18.92 17.77 16.87
CA ASP A 321 -18.92 17.28 18.25
C ASP A 321 -17.51 17.17 18.85
N THR A 322 -16.47 17.36 18.03
CA THR A 322 -15.05 17.31 18.43
C THR A 322 -14.31 18.61 18.17
N LEU A 323 -15.03 19.71 17.92
CA LEU A 323 -14.44 21.05 17.82
C LEU A 323 -13.66 21.38 19.08
N TYR A 324 -12.43 21.86 18.90
CA TYR A 324 -11.62 22.31 20.01
C TYR A 324 -12.22 23.56 20.65
N SER A 325 -12.03 23.70 21.97
CA SER A 325 -12.45 24.91 22.68
C SER A 325 -11.81 26.15 22.06
N GLU A 326 -12.56 27.23 21.89
CA GLU A 326 -11.97 28.52 21.51
C GLU A 326 -10.93 28.98 22.54
N ASP A 327 -11.02 28.48 23.78
CA ASP A 327 -10.13 28.82 24.88
C ASP A 327 -8.85 27.98 24.94
N VAL A 328 -8.52 27.17 23.92
CA VAL A 328 -7.29 26.36 23.92
C VAL A 328 -6.06 27.24 24.22
N PRO A 329 -5.19 26.84 25.18
CA PRO A 329 -3.97 27.59 25.49
C PRO A 329 -3.01 27.69 24.31
N VAL A 330 -2.09 28.67 24.37
CA VAL A 330 -1.00 28.78 23.40
C VAL A 330 -0.14 27.51 23.45
N VAL A 331 0.16 26.95 22.28
CA VAL A 331 1.04 25.78 22.12
C VAL A 331 2.45 26.25 21.80
N PHE A 332 3.43 25.81 22.61
CA PHE A 332 4.84 26.17 22.47
C PHE A 332 5.72 25.00 22.01
N THR A 333 5.24 23.77 22.13
CA THR A 333 6.00 22.56 21.77
C THR A 333 5.23 21.60 20.86
N PHE A 334 5.93 20.76 20.11
CA PHE A 334 5.30 19.71 19.30
C PHE A 334 4.56 18.67 20.15
N LYS A 335 4.98 18.45 21.40
CA LYS A 335 4.25 17.57 22.33
C LYS A 335 2.91 18.19 22.72
N GLU A 336 2.89 19.50 23.01
CA GLU A 336 1.67 20.25 23.27
C GLU A 336 0.72 20.27 22.06
N ALA A 337 1.26 20.33 20.85
CA ALA A 337 0.48 20.26 19.60
C ALA A 337 -0.26 18.92 19.43
N GLN A 338 0.13 17.87 20.17
CA GLN A 338 -0.55 16.58 20.18
C GLN A 338 -1.70 16.49 21.19
N HIS A 339 -2.25 17.62 21.66
CA HIS A 339 -3.36 17.65 22.62
C HIS A 339 -4.62 16.92 22.13
N PHE A 340 -4.84 16.84 20.81
CA PHE A 340 -5.95 16.06 20.23
C PHE A 340 -5.88 14.57 20.59
N ARG A 341 -4.67 14.09 20.87
CA ARG A 341 -4.33 12.70 21.18
C ARG A 341 -4.04 12.48 22.66
N LEU A 342 -3.21 13.36 23.22
CA LEU A 342 -2.69 13.26 24.58
C LEU A 342 -3.58 13.98 25.62
N GLY A 343 -4.64 14.65 25.16
CA GLY A 343 -5.55 15.43 25.98
C GLY A 343 -4.98 16.79 26.41
N GLU A 344 -5.80 17.58 27.09
CA GLU A 344 -5.49 18.97 27.46
C GLU A 344 -4.32 19.11 28.44
N SER A 345 -3.97 18.04 29.16
CA SER A 345 -2.88 18.06 30.16
C SER A 345 -1.51 18.44 29.58
N VAL A 346 -1.30 18.27 28.26
CA VAL A 346 0.01 18.55 27.64
C VAL A 346 0.35 20.03 27.61
N TYR A 347 -0.64 20.92 27.66
CA TYR A 347 -0.47 22.37 27.66
C TYR A 347 -1.00 23.01 28.96
N GLU A 348 -1.13 22.22 30.03
CA GLU A 348 -1.58 22.73 31.33
C GLU A 348 -0.61 23.82 31.84
N GLY A 349 -1.17 24.96 32.26
CA GLY A 349 -0.39 26.12 32.70
C GLY A 349 0.08 27.06 31.58
N ASN A 350 -0.14 26.71 30.30
CA ASN A 350 0.15 27.62 29.20
C ASN A 350 -0.80 28.83 29.24
N ALA A 351 -0.30 29.97 28.78
CA ALA A 351 -1.10 31.19 28.67
C ALA A 351 -2.26 30.98 27.70
N ARG A 352 -3.44 31.52 28.03
CA ARG A 352 -4.60 31.51 27.14
C ARG A 352 -4.62 32.80 26.31
N PRO A 353 -4.83 32.72 25.00
CA PRO A 353 -4.78 33.88 24.12
C PRO A 353 -5.94 34.86 24.36
N TRP A 354 -7.01 34.40 24.99
CA TRP A 354 -8.18 35.21 25.35
C TRP A 354 -8.26 35.36 26.87
N ILE A 355 -8.53 36.58 27.33
CA ILE A 355 -9.02 36.81 28.68
C ILE A 355 -10.51 36.55 28.61
N LYS A 356 -11.00 35.43 29.15
CA LYS A 356 -12.45 35.29 29.38
C LYS A 356 -12.87 36.40 30.33
N GLU A 357 -13.59 37.41 29.84
CA GLU A 357 -14.41 38.22 30.74
C GLU A 357 -15.40 37.27 31.40
N VAL A 358 -15.25 37.10 32.71
CA VAL A 358 -16.21 36.37 33.54
C VAL A 358 -17.54 37.11 33.41
N LYS A 359 -18.48 36.56 32.64
CA LYS A 359 -19.87 37.03 32.64
C LYS A 359 -20.62 36.52 33.84
#